data_AF-M4ZDT5-F1
#
_entry.id   AF-M4ZDT5-F1
#
_cell.length_a   1.000
_cell.length_b   1.000
_cell.length_c   1.000
_cell.angle_alpha   90.00
_cell.angle_beta   90.00
_cell.angle_gamma   90.00
#
_symmetry.space_group_name_H-M   'P 1'
#
loop_
_entity.id
_entity.type
_entity.pdbx_description
1 polymer ?
#
loop_
_entity_poly.entity_id
_entity_poly.type
_entity_poly.pdbx_seq_one_letter_code
_entity_poly.pdbx_strand_id
1 'polypeptide(L)'
;MSSAEAKRQDNALISLDARRGRRNDAREFLPAALEIVETPASPGGRAVAATIMLFFIIAIGWSIVGHVDIIASAQGKIVPTGRTKTIQPLEAGVVAAIHVQDGDKVHAGDLLVELDRTVTAAERRRVAQGLMQARLDAARLGVLRDSFADLAELRPFNVPEGAAPTDIARTRAALQAQAAEQLSKLASNLQQIAQKRAEAQSVEAAIAKIDATLPFLQETADIRRNAKEIQYGNQIAFIDAQPRLIDQQSERIVQTRRLVEIEAARLALEQQLAQTRSGFERQVLSDLTDAEKKADELTQDLVKAERKIAEQVLRAPIDGTVQQLALHTVGGAVTPAQQLMLIVPADSQLETEVMISNRDIGFVNVGQSAEIKIDTFNFTRYGLVHGKVLSVSQDSIVREKPADKQNGGKPAGALAETSEPAGQEFIYSARVSLDEKQMQVEDKMVALAPGMAVTVEIKTGTRRIIEYVMSPLLRYKSESLRER
;
A
#
# COMPACT_ATOMS: atom_id res chain seq x y z
N MET A 1 -29.05 142.93 17.00
CA MET A 1 -30.01 143.59 17.92
C MET A 1 -31.42 143.16 17.54
N SER A 2 -32.29 142.96 18.53
CA SER A 2 -33.73 142.70 18.46
C SER A 2 -34.21 141.25 18.32
N SER A 3 -34.23 140.57 19.47
CA SER A 3 -35.41 140.02 20.14
C SER A 3 -36.74 139.96 19.35
N ALA A 4 -37.40 138.80 19.38
CA ALA A 4 -38.82 138.67 19.73
C ALA A 4 -39.19 137.21 20.03
N GLU A 5 -39.60 136.97 21.27
CA GLU A 5 -40.27 135.76 21.77
C GLU A 5 -41.72 135.69 21.26
N ALA A 6 -42.27 134.49 21.07
CA ALA A 6 -43.65 134.14 21.44
C ALA A 6 -43.95 132.63 21.34
N LYS A 7 -43.89 131.98 22.51
CA LYS A 7 -44.91 131.09 23.13
C LYS A 7 -45.52 129.88 22.38
N ARG A 8 -45.30 128.73 23.02
CA ARG A 8 -45.93 127.39 22.90
C ARG A 8 -47.46 127.37 22.77
N GLN A 9 -47.96 126.33 22.11
CA GLN A 9 -49.11 125.53 22.59
C GLN A 9 -49.00 124.06 22.13
N ASP A 10 -49.17 123.16 23.09
CA ASP A 10 -49.26 121.70 22.94
C ASP A 10 -50.56 121.29 22.26
N ASN A 11 -50.53 120.20 21.47
CA ASN A 11 -51.72 119.40 21.23
C ASN A 11 -51.33 117.91 21.12
N ALA A 12 -51.73 117.12 22.12
CA ALA A 12 -51.58 115.68 22.17
C ALA A 12 -52.75 115.00 21.45
N LEU A 13 -52.52 114.00 20.59
CA LEU A 13 -53.52 112.96 20.25
C LEU A 13 -52.85 111.65 19.75
N ILE A 14 -52.83 110.67 20.66
CA ILE A 14 -53.20 109.25 20.51
C ILE A 14 -52.44 108.33 19.51
N SER A 15 -51.81 107.32 20.10
CA SER A 15 -51.28 106.06 19.56
C SER A 15 -52.35 105.14 18.93
N LEU A 16 -51.95 104.25 18.01
CA LEU A 16 -52.04 102.79 18.19
C LEU A 16 -51.52 102.00 16.98
N ASP A 17 -50.60 101.09 17.29
CA ASP A 17 -50.28 99.88 16.55
C ASP A 17 -51.54 99.12 16.13
N ALA A 18 -51.53 98.65 14.88
CA ALA A 18 -52.13 97.41 14.37
C ALA A 18 -52.65 97.63 12.95
N ARG A 19 -51.88 97.20 11.95
CA ARG A 19 -52.42 96.73 10.65
C ARG A 19 -51.36 95.96 9.86
N ARG A 20 -50.96 94.82 10.42
CA ARG A 20 -50.19 93.76 9.75
C ARG A 20 -51.08 92.86 8.87
N GLY A 21 -52.15 93.43 8.27
CA GLY A 21 -53.23 92.68 7.62
C GLY A 21 -53.80 93.34 6.37
N ARG A 22 -53.01 94.13 5.62
CA ARG A 22 -53.46 94.74 4.36
C ARG A 22 -52.37 94.73 3.29
N ARG A 23 -51.92 93.55 2.90
CA ARG A 23 -51.10 93.39 1.69
C ARG A 23 -51.51 92.21 0.79
N ASN A 24 -52.59 91.48 1.13
CA ASN A 24 -53.08 90.35 0.34
C ASN A 24 -54.26 90.69 -0.59
N ASP A 25 -54.90 91.85 -0.46
CA ASP A 25 -56.16 92.13 -1.19
C ASP A 25 -55.98 93.01 -2.45
N ALA A 26 -54.82 92.96 -3.11
CA ALA A 26 -54.56 93.77 -4.32
C ALA A 26 -53.93 92.97 -5.46
N ARG A 27 -54.24 91.67 -5.57
CA ARG A 27 -53.79 90.79 -6.67
C ARG A 27 -54.89 89.88 -7.24
N GLU A 28 -56.16 90.15 -6.91
CA GLU A 28 -57.27 89.26 -7.28
C GLU A 28 -57.97 89.63 -8.61
N PHE A 29 -57.46 90.62 -9.35
CA PHE A 29 -58.07 91.05 -10.63
C PHE A 29 -57.03 91.40 -11.72
N LEU A 30 -56.13 90.47 -12.04
CA LEU A 30 -55.28 90.48 -13.24
C LEU A 30 -55.18 89.07 -13.84
N PRO A 31 -55.09 88.90 -15.17
CA PRO A 31 -55.26 87.61 -15.85
C PRO A 31 -54.18 86.58 -15.47
N ALA A 32 -54.61 85.34 -15.24
CA ALA A 32 -53.91 84.20 -14.62
C ALA A 32 -52.59 83.71 -15.27
N ALA A 33 -52.02 84.43 -16.24
CA ALA A 33 -50.82 84.02 -16.97
C ALA A 33 -49.51 84.63 -16.45
N LEU A 34 -49.55 85.66 -15.58
CA LEU A 34 -48.34 86.35 -15.09
C LEU A 34 -48.02 86.19 -13.60
N GLU A 35 -48.89 85.56 -12.79
CA GLU A 35 -48.64 85.35 -11.34
C GLU A 35 -47.60 84.24 -11.06
N ILE A 36 -47.41 83.32 -12.02
CA ILE A 36 -46.53 82.14 -11.88
C ILE A 36 -45.04 82.49 -12.11
N VAL A 37 -44.72 83.64 -12.71
CA VAL A 37 -43.34 83.96 -13.10
C VAL A 37 -42.58 84.80 -12.06
N GLU A 38 -43.26 85.52 -11.16
CA GLU A 38 -42.62 86.51 -10.27
C GLU A 38 -42.91 86.34 -8.76
N THR A 39 -43.25 85.13 -8.29
CA THR A 39 -43.26 84.84 -6.85
C THR A 39 -41.92 84.22 -6.41
N PRO A 40 -41.11 84.89 -5.58
CA PRO A 40 -39.92 84.26 -5.02
C PRO A 40 -40.35 83.12 -4.07
N ALA A 41 -39.74 81.94 -4.23
CA ALA A 41 -40.06 80.74 -3.47
C ALA A 41 -40.03 80.96 -1.95
N SER A 42 -41.01 80.39 -1.24
CA SER A 42 -41.20 80.59 0.21
C SER A 42 -39.96 80.17 1.03
N PRO A 43 -39.60 80.92 2.09
CA PRO A 43 -38.41 80.62 2.90
C PRO A 43 -38.47 79.25 3.58
N GLY A 44 -39.68 78.74 3.89
CA GLY A 44 -39.88 77.38 4.41
C GLY A 44 -39.60 76.28 3.38
N GLY A 45 -40.00 76.48 2.12
CA GLY A 45 -39.68 75.56 1.02
C GLY A 45 -38.17 75.48 0.77
N ARG A 46 -37.46 76.61 0.90
CA ARG A 46 -35.98 76.64 0.83
C ARG A 46 -35.30 75.91 1.98
N ALA A 47 -35.82 76.04 3.21
CA ALA A 47 -35.29 75.33 4.37
C ALA A 47 -35.45 73.81 4.22
N VAL A 48 -36.65 73.34 3.86
CA VAL A 48 -36.92 71.91 3.63
C VAL A 48 -36.04 71.37 2.50
N ALA A 49 -35.96 72.07 1.37
CA ALA A 49 -35.09 71.71 0.26
C ALA A 49 -33.60 71.67 0.67
N ALA A 50 -33.13 72.59 1.51
CA ALA A 50 -31.76 72.59 2.02
C ALA A 50 -31.48 71.41 2.96
N THR A 51 -32.41 71.02 3.85
CA THR A 51 -32.27 69.80 4.68
C THR A 51 -32.25 68.53 3.85
N ILE A 52 -33.12 68.41 2.84
CA ILE A 52 -33.12 67.25 1.92
C ILE A 52 -31.80 67.21 1.15
N MET A 53 -31.31 68.35 0.66
CA MET A 53 -30.03 68.46 -0.03
C MET A 53 -28.86 68.10 0.89
N LEU A 54 -28.87 68.54 2.15
CA LEU A 54 -27.88 68.17 3.15
C LEU A 54 -27.88 66.66 3.43
N PHE A 55 -29.06 66.06 3.64
CA PHE A 55 -29.19 64.61 3.86
C PHE A 55 -28.70 63.82 2.63
N PHE A 56 -29.00 64.31 1.42
CA PHE A 56 -28.53 63.72 0.17
C PHE A 56 -27.00 63.81 0.03
N ILE A 57 -26.39 64.94 0.41
CA ILE A 57 -24.94 65.12 0.44
C ILE A 57 -24.30 64.17 1.47
N ILE A 58 -24.91 64.00 2.65
CA ILE A 58 -24.45 63.06 3.68
C ILE A 58 -24.57 61.62 3.18
N ALA A 59 -25.68 61.25 2.55
CA ALA A 59 -25.89 59.92 1.99
C ALA A 59 -24.89 59.62 0.85
N ILE A 60 -24.59 60.60 -0.01
CA ILE A 60 -23.54 60.48 -1.04
C ILE A 60 -22.17 60.35 -0.37
N GLY A 61 -21.84 61.20 0.60
CA GLY A 61 -20.59 61.14 1.34
C GLY A 61 -20.39 59.78 2.03
N TRP A 62 -21.44 59.26 2.68
CA TRP A 62 -21.43 57.94 3.30
C TRP A 62 -21.35 56.82 2.26
N SER A 63 -22.03 56.92 1.13
CA SER A 63 -22.00 55.94 0.04
C SER A 63 -20.64 55.85 -0.67
N ILE A 64 -19.84 56.94 -0.63
CA ILE A 64 -18.46 56.98 -1.11
C ILE A 64 -17.50 56.29 -0.13
N VAL A 65 -17.74 56.42 1.18
CA VAL A 65 -16.89 55.85 2.24
C VAL A 65 -17.29 54.41 2.60
N GLY A 66 -18.58 54.07 2.50
CA GLY A 66 -19.14 52.78 2.85
C GLY A 66 -18.74 51.69 1.85
N HIS A 67 -18.24 50.58 2.37
CA HIS A 67 -17.89 49.38 1.61
C HIS A 67 -18.86 48.26 1.97
N VAL A 68 -19.21 47.43 0.98
CA VAL A 68 -20.02 46.23 1.13
C VAL A 68 -19.23 45.06 0.57
N ASP A 69 -19.25 43.93 1.27
CA ASP A 69 -18.57 42.71 0.86
C ASP A 69 -19.28 42.09 -0.36
N ILE A 70 -18.50 41.70 -1.37
CA ILE A 70 -18.95 40.85 -2.47
C ILE A 70 -18.69 39.41 -2.02
N ILE A 71 -19.76 38.61 -2.01
CA ILE A 71 -19.70 37.20 -1.63
C ILE A 71 -19.96 36.31 -2.85
N ALA A 72 -19.19 35.24 -2.96
CA ALA A 72 -19.48 34.10 -3.83
C ALA A 72 -20.04 32.98 -2.96
N SER A 73 -21.28 32.56 -3.24
CA SER A 73 -21.93 31.46 -2.52
C SER A 73 -21.62 30.14 -3.22
N ALA A 74 -21.15 29.16 -2.46
CA ALA A 74 -20.79 27.83 -2.96
C ALA A 74 -21.38 26.76 -2.04
N GLN A 75 -22.11 25.80 -2.61
CA GLN A 75 -22.69 24.69 -1.86
C GLN A 75 -21.71 23.52 -1.81
N GLY A 76 -21.66 22.82 -0.69
CA GLY A 76 -20.72 21.72 -0.52
C GLY A 76 -21.02 20.82 0.66
N LYS A 77 -20.01 20.04 1.03
CA LYS A 77 -20.05 19.10 2.15
C LYS A 77 -18.74 19.10 2.91
N ILE A 78 -18.82 18.75 4.19
CA ILE A 78 -17.64 18.57 5.03
C ILE A 78 -16.95 17.25 4.67
N VAL A 79 -15.65 17.31 4.39
CA VAL A 79 -14.78 16.16 4.10
C VAL A 79 -13.58 16.16 5.04
N PRO A 80 -13.11 14.98 5.49
CA PRO A 80 -11.90 14.89 6.29
C PRO A 80 -10.67 15.13 5.39
N THR A 81 -9.70 15.93 5.87
CA THR A 81 -8.37 16.07 5.23
C THR A 81 -7.56 14.78 5.19
N GLY A 82 -7.87 13.88 6.13
CA GLY A 82 -7.26 12.57 6.18
C GLY A 82 -7.70 11.75 4.99
N ARG A 83 -6.74 11.28 4.18
CA ARG A 83 -7.00 10.27 3.16
C ARG A 83 -7.61 9.04 3.83
N THR A 84 -8.91 8.84 3.63
CA THR A 84 -9.63 7.64 4.04
C THR A 84 -8.87 6.41 3.56
N LYS A 85 -8.68 5.42 4.45
CA LYS A 85 -7.97 4.20 4.14
C LYS A 85 -8.95 3.12 3.74
N THR A 86 -8.83 2.61 2.51
CA THR A 86 -9.64 1.51 2.02
C THR A 86 -9.07 0.19 2.51
N ILE A 87 -9.92 -0.63 3.11
CA ILE A 87 -9.60 -1.99 3.52
C ILE A 87 -10.15 -2.94 2.47
N GLN A 88 -9.24 -3.72 1.88
CA GLN A 88 -9.52 -4.68 0.82
C GLN A 88 -8.69 -5.95 1.05
N PRO A 89 -9.20 -7.13 0.69
CA PRO A 89 -8.46 -8.38 0.82
C PRO A 89 -7.45 -8.51 -0.33
N LEU A 90 -6.31 -9.13 -0.04
CA LEU A 90 -5.27 -9.38 -1.05
C LEU A 90 -5.58 -10.64 -1.87
N GLU A 91 -6.21 -11.64 -1.25
CA GLU A 91 -6.61 -12.91 -1.88
C GLU A 91 -8.12 -13.12 -1.76
N ALA A 92 -8.65 -14.00 -2.61
CA ALA A 92 -10.04 -14.42 -2.51
C ALA A 92 -10.23 -15.32 -1.27
N GLY A 93 -11.35 -15.16 -0.58
CA GLY A 93 -11.62 -15.93 0.63
C GLY A 93 -13.10 -15.93 0.99
N VAL A 94 -13.46 -16.71 2.00
CA VAL A 94 -14.80 -16.73 2.58
C VAL A 94 -14.74 -16.05 3.93
N VAL A 95 -15.67 -15.14 4.22
CA VAL A 95 -15.72 -14.43 5.50
C VAL A 95 -16.10 -15.41 6.61
N ALA A 96 -15.21 -15.61 7.58
CA ALA A 96 -15.44 -16.46 8.74
C ALA A 96 -16.08 -15.66 9.90
N ALA A 97 -15.65 -14.42 10.11
CA ALA A 97 -16.21 -13.54 11.13
C ALA A 97 -16.04 -12.06 10.76
N ILE A 98 -17.01 -11.24 11.18
CA ILE A 98 -17.00 -9.78 11.07
C ILE A 98 -17.04 -9.23 12.49
N HIS A 99 -16.05 -8.41 12.86
CA HIS A 99 -15.86 -7.92 14.23
C HIS A 99 -16.24 -6.45 14.43
N VAL A 100 -16.62 -5.76 13.34
CA VAL A 100 -16.94 -4.33 13.34
C VAL A 100 -18.26 -4.06 12.63
N GLN A 101 -18.90 -2.96 13.01
CA GLN A 101 -20.10 -2.41 12.38
C GLN A 101 -19.83 -1.00 11.84
N ASP A 102 -20.70 -0.54 10.94
CA ASP A 102 -20.61 0.82 10.42
C ASP A 102 -20.80 1.85 11.55
N GLY A 103 -19.83 2.76 11.69
CA GLY A 103 -19.79 3.76 12.75
C GLY A 103 -18.93 3.40 13.97
N ASP A 104 -18.41 2.18 14.06
CA ASP A 104 -17.54 1.77 15.16
C ASP A 104 -16.18 2.47 15.13
N LYS A 105 -15.69 2.85 16.31
CA LYS A 105 -14.34 3.38 16.50
C LYS A 105 -13.35 2.23 16.66
N VAL A 106 -12.30 2.24 15.86
CA VAL A 106 -11.24 1.24 15.83
C VAL A 106 -9.89 1.90 16.05
N HIS A 107 -8.99 1.17 16.71
CA HIS A 107 -7.59 1.54 16.88
C HIS A 107 -6.72 0.79 15.88
N ALA A 108 -5.53 1.31 15.62
CA ALA A 108 -4.53 0.67 14.77
C ALA A 108 -4.18 -0.72 15.32
N GLY A 109 -4.37 -1.74 14.50
CA GLY A 109 -4.15 -3.15 14.84
C GLY A 109 -5.42 -3.92 15.21
N ASP A 110 -6.55 -3.24 15.43
CA ASP A 110 -7.82 -3.89 15.77
C ASP A 110 -8.27 -4.84 14.66
N LEU A 111 -8.84 -5.96 15.08
CA LEU A 111 -9.36 -7.00 14.19
C LEU A 111 -10.68 -6.53 13.57
N LEU A 112 -10.75 -6.51 12.24
CA LEU A 112 -11.94 -6.04 11.52
C LEU A 112 -12.72 -7.23 10.96
N VAL A 113 -12.05 -8.06 10.17
CA VAL A 113 -12.65 -9.19 9.45
C VAL A 113 -11.67 -10.34 9.45
N GLU A 114 -12.20 -11.53 9.71
CA GLU A 114 -11.46 -12.78 9.58
C GLU A 114 -12.01 -13.59 8.41
N LEU A 115 -11.10 -14.04 7.54
CA LEU A 115 -11.39 -14.95 6.46
C LEU A 115 -11.10 -16.41 6.89
N ASP A 116 -11.75 -17.37 6.25
CA ASP A 116 -11.57 -18.80 6.55
C ASP A 116 -10.12 -19.25 6.29
N ARG A 117 -9.47 -19.69 7.35
CA ARG A 117 -8.06 -20.12 7.34
C ARG A 117 -7.89 -21.62 7.11
N THR A 118 -8.95 -22.39 6.92
CA THR A 118 -8.87 -23.86 6.89
C THR A 118 -7.91 -24.36 5.81
N VAL A 119 -8.01 -23.82 4.60
CA VAL A 119 -7.15 -24.20 3.46
C VAL A 119 -5.71 -23.71 3.66
N THR A 120 -5.53 -22.44 4.02
CA THR A 120 -4.18 -21.85 4.21
C THR A 120 -3.44 -22.47 5.39
N ALA A 121 -4.14 -22.79 6.48
CA ALA A 121 -3.57 -23.50 7.63
C ALA A 121 -3.24 -24.96 7.33
N ALA A 122 -4.01 -25.65 6.47
CA ALA A 122 -3.66 -26.98 5.99
C ALA A 122 -2.39 -26.93 5.13
N GLU A 123 -2.28 -25.94 4.25
CA GLU A 123 -1.10 -25.75 3.40
C GLU A 123 0.16 -25.44 4.20
N ARG A 124 0.09 -24.52 5.18
CA ARG A 124 1.21 -24.27 6.11
C ARG A 124 1.63 -25.53 6.84
N ARG A 125 0.69 -26.35 7.32
CA ARG A 125 1.00 -27.63 8.00
C ARG A 125 1.72 -28.60 7.05
N ARG A 126 1.26 -28.72 5.81
CA ARG A 126 1.90 -29.54 4.77
C ARG A 126 3.34 -29.12 4.51
N VAL A 127 3.57 -27.81 4.33
CA VAL A 127 4.91 -27.25 4.09
C VAL A 127 5.81 -27.42 5.31
N ALA A 128 5.31 -27.13 6.51
CA ALA A 128 6.07 -27.30 7.75
C ALA A 128 6.48 -28.76 7.99
N GLN A 129 5.57 -29.71 7.75
CA GLN A 129 5.89 -31.14 7.85
C GLN A 129 6.93 -31.56 6.82
N GLY A 130 6.80 -31.09 5.57
CA GLY A 130 7.79 -31.34 4.52
C GLY A 130 9.16 -30.78 4.85
N LEU A 131 9.22 -29.54 5.37
CA LEU A 131 10.46 -28.91 5.81
C LEU A 131 11.13 -29.72 6.90
N MET A 132 10.32 -30.21 7.85
CA MET A 132 10.85 -30.99 8.96
C MET A 132 11.44 -32.32 8.50
N GLN A 133 10.77 -32.99 7.57
CA GLN A 133 11.28 -34.21 6.95
C GLN A 133 12.60 -33.95 6.20
N ALA A 134 12.68 -32.88 5.40
CA ALA A 134 13.89 -32.51 4.68
C ALA A 134 15.08 -32.21 5.64
N ARG A 135 14.82 -31.53 6.76
CA ARG A 135 15.83 -31.27 7.80
C ARG A 135 16.31 -32.55 8.48
N LEU A 136 15.42 -33.49 8.77
CA LEU A 136 15.78 -34.79 9.32
C LEU A 136 16.62 -35.60 8.33
N ASP A 137 16.29 -35.56 7.04
CA ASP A 137 17.06 -36.23 5.98
C ASP A 137 18.46 -35.61 5.83
N ALA A 138 18.57 -34.28 5.83
CA ALA A 138 19.86 -33.58 5.82
C ALA A 138 20.70 -33.91 7.06
N ALA A 139 20.10 -33.91 8.26
CA ALA A 139 20.80 -34.30 9.49
C ALA A 139 21.30 -35.76 9.42
N ARG A 140 20.50 -36.67 8.87
CA ARG A 140 20.82 -38.08 8.71
C ARG A 140 22.02 -38.28 7.76
N LEU A 141 21.97 -37.61 6.61
CA LEU A 141 23.04 -37.67 5.60
C LEU A 141 24.31 -36.96 6.09
N GLY A 142 24.18 -35.91 6.91
CA GLY A 142 25.29 -35.26 7.59
C GLY A 142 26.05 -36.22 8.52
N VAL A 143 25.35 -37.06 9.28
CA VAL A 143 25.99 -38.10 10.11
C VAL A 143 26.75 -39.11 9.25
N LEU A 144 26.18 -39.55 8.12
CA LEU A 144 26.86 -40.48 7.20
C LEU A 144 28.12 -39.84 6.60
N ARG A 145 28.04 -38.58 6.16
CA ARG A 145 29.19 -37.81 5.67
C ARG A 145 30.30 -37.73 6.71
N ASP A 146 29.94 -37.41 7.95
CA ASP A 146 30.90 -37.23 9.04
C ASP A 146 31.48 -38.54 9.57
N SER A 147 30.92 -39.68 9.12
CA SER A 147 31.29 -41.05 9.50
C SER A 147 31.80 -41.87 8.30
N PHE A 148 32.22 -41.25 7.19
CA PHE A 148 32.81 -41.98 6.05
C PHE A 148 34.11 -42.74 6.38
N ALA A 149 34.81 -42.31 7.43
CA ALA A 149 36.02 -42.99 7.90
C ALA A 149 35.70 -44.30 8.62
N ASP A 150 34.65 -44.30 9.46
CA ASP A 150 34.17 -45.46 10.20
C ASP A 150 32.65 -45.41 10.35
N LEU A 151 31.97 -46.32 9.65
CA LEU A 151 30.51 -46.45 9.67
C LEU A 151 30.01 -47.33 10.84
N ALA A 152 30.91 -48.01 11.57
CA ALA A 152 30.54 -48.82 12.74
C ALA A 152 30.29 -47.93 13.98
N GLU A 153 31.02 -46.82 14.09
CA GLU A 153 30.83 -45.81 15.13
C GLU A 153 30.15 -44.55 14.57
N LEU A 154 28.83 -44.62 14.44
CA LEU A 154 28.04 -43.47 14.00
C LEU A 154 28.12 -42.32 15.01
N ARG A 155 28.43 -41.11 14.52
CA ARG A 155 28.40 -39.91 15.36
C ARG A 155 27.00 -39.58 15.88
N PRO A 156 26.89 -38.81 16.99
CA PRO A 156 25.61 -38.44 17.55
C PRO A 156 24.74 -37.68 16.54
N PHE A 157 23.53 -38.17 16.33
CA PHE A 157 22.55 -37.52 15.47
C PHE A 157 22.03 -36.23 16.13
N ASN A 158 22.36 -35.07 15.54
CA ASN A 158 21.80 -33.80 15.98
C ASN A 158 20.35 -33.69 15.52
N VAL A 159 19.42 -33.66 16.49
CA VAL A 159 17.98 -33.62 16.22
C VAL A 159 17.56 -32.18 15.95
N PRO A 160 16.94 -31.87 14.81
CA PRO A 160 16.35 -30.55 14.58
C PRO A 160 15.25 -30.24 15.62
N GLU A 161 15.22 -29.00 16.11
CA GLU A 161 14.23 -28.57 17.11
C GLU A 161 12.79 -28.76 16.61
N GLY A 162 11.91 -29.25 17.49
CA GLY A 162 10.48 -29.48 17.16
C GLY A 162 10.16 -30.81 16.47
N ALA A 163 11.10 -31.75 16.39
CA ALA A 163 10.90 -33.05 15.75
C ALA A 163 9.97 -33.96 16.56
N ALA A 164 9.00 -34.57 15.90
CA ALA A 164 8.17 -35.59 16.54
C ALA A 164 9.04 -36.83 16.88
N PRO A 165 8.89 -37.43 18.09
CA PRO A 165 9.67 -38.61 18.49
C PRO A 165 9.58 -39.78 17.50
N THR A 166 8.42 -39.96 16.87
CA THR A 166 8.18 -40.99 15.85
C THR A 166 9.02 -40.80 14.60
N ASP A 167 9.18 -39.55 14.16
CA ASP A 167 9.94 -39.23 12.95
C ASP A 167 11.43 -39.39 13.22
N ILE A 168 11.91 -38.94 14.38
CA ILE A 168 13.30 -39.16 14.82
C ILE A 168 13.62 -40.66 14.84
N ALA A 169 12.75 -41.48 15.43
CA ALA A 169 12.95 -42.93 15.51
C ALA A 169 13.02 -43.57 14.11
N ARG A 170 12.14 -43.16 13.19
CA ARG A 170 12.15 -43.62 11.80
C ARG A 170 13.44 -43.21 11.07
N THR A 171 13.85 -41.96 11.20
CA THR A 171 15.08 -41.44 10.59
C THR A 171 16.32 -42.16 11.13
N ARG A 172 16.36 -42.44 12.44
CA ARG A 172 17.45 -43.21 13.06
C ARG A 172 17.49 -44.66 12.57
N ALA A 173 16.33 -45.31 12.45
CA ALA A 173 16.26 -46.67 11.90
C ALA A 173 16.75 -46.70 10.44
N ALA A 174 16.35 -45.72 9.63
CA ALA A 174 16.81 -45.59 8.24
C ALA A 174 18.33 -45.33 8.15
N LEU A 175 18.88 -44.51 9.05
CA LEU A 175 20.33 -44.28 9.17
C LEU A 175 21.09 -45.59 9.42
N GLN A 176 20.65 -46.34 10.43
CA GLN A 176 21.26 -47.61 10.82
C GLN A 176 21.17 -48.65 9.70
N ALA A 177 20.01 -48.74 9.04
CA ALA A 177 19.81 -49.64 7.91
C ALA A 177 20.77 -49.32 6.75
N GLN A 178 20.90 -48.05 6.37
CA GLN A 178 21.81 -47.66 5.28
C GLN A 178 23.28 -47.88 5.64
N ALA A 179 23.69 -47.59 6.88
CA ALA A 179 25.04 -47.86 7.35
C ALA A 179 25.37 -49.37 7.34
N ALA A 180 24.44 -50.19 7.85
CA ALA A 180 24.60 -51.65 7.90
C ALA A 180 24.66 -52.28 6.49
N GLU A 181 23.85 -51.79 5.55
CA GLU A 181 23.90 -52.23 4.15
C GLU A 181 25.29 -51.95 3.54
N GLN A 182 25.80 -50.73 3.72
CA GLN A 182 27.10 -50.36 3.17
C GLN A 182 28.24 -51.13 3.82
N LEU A 183 28.22 -51.32 5.15
CA LEU A 183 29.19 -52.16 5.85
C LEU A 183 29.19 -53.61 5.33
N SER A 184 28.01 -54.18 5.09
CA SER A 184 27.87 -55.54 4.55
C SER A 184 28.48 -55.66 3.15
N LYS A 185 28.30 -54.63 2.31
CA LYS A 185 28.89 -54.57 0.96
C LYS A 185 30.41 -54.45 1.01
N LEU A 186 30.96 -53.62 1.89
CA LEU A 186 32.41 -53.51 2.08
C LEU A 186 33.00 -54.80 2.64
N ALA A 187 32.34 -55.43 3.62
CA ALA A 187 32.78 -56.70 4.21
C ALA A 187 32.83 -57.83 3.16
N SER A 188 31.85 -57.92 2.27
CA SER A 188 31.83 -58.88 1.17
C SER A 188 33.03 -58.71 0.21
N ASN A 189 33.31 -57.47 -0.22
CA ASN A 189 34.47 -57.18 -1.07
C ASN A 189 35.79 -57.51 -0.35
N LEU A 190 35.93 -57.15 0.94
CA LEU A 190 37.10 -57.46 1.74
C LEU A 190 37.30 -58.97 1.91
N GLN A 191 36.22 -59.74 2.07
CA GLN A 191 36.27 -61.20 2.14
C GLN A 191 36.76 -61.81 0.83
N GLN A 192 36.32 -61.31 -0.32
CA GLN A 192 36.80 -61.77 -1.63
C GLN A 192 38.29 -61.46 -1.83
N ILE A 193 38.76 -60.29 -1.41
CA ILE A 193 40.19 -59.92 -1.43
C ILE A 193 40.99 -60.87 -0.52
N ALA A 194 40.50 -61.14 0.69
CA ALA A 194 41.15 -62.07 1.62
C ALA A 194 41.22 -63.49 1.05
N GLN A 195 40.16 -63.96 0.38
CA GLN A 195 40.14 -65.25 -0.31
C GLN A 195 41.20 -65.31 -1.41
N LYS A 196 41.30 -64.28 -2.27
CA LYS A 196 42.33 -64.22 -3.33
C LYS A 196 43.74 -64.14 -2.76
N ARG A 197 43.92 -63.46 -1.63
CA ARG A 197 45.21 -63.42 -0.92
C ARG A 197 45.62 -64.80 -0.39
N ALA A 198 44.69 -65.56 0.17
CA ALA A 198 44.95 -66.94 0.63
C ALA A 198 45.23 -67.89 -0.55
N GLU A 199 44.54 -67.71 -1.67
CA GLU A 199 44.81 -68.47 -2.90
C GLU A 199 46.23 -68.19 -3.43
N ALA A 200 46.63 -66.91 -3.49
CA ALA A 200 47.98 -66.50 -3.88
C ALA A 200 49.05 -67.12 -2.97
N GLN A 201 48.88 -67.05 -1.64
CA GLN A 201 49.80 -67.66 -0.67
C GLN A 201 49.95 -69.17 -0.87
N SER A 202 48.88 -69.86 -1.23
CA SER A 202 48.91 -71.31 -1.50
C SER A 202 49.72 -71.63 -2.77
N VAL A 203 49.57 -70.82 -3.82
CA VAL A 203 50.34 -70.95 -5.06
C VAL A 203 51.81 -70.57 -4.85
N GLU A 204 52.08 -69.51 -4.09
CA GLU A 204 53.45 -69.11 -3.69
C GLU A 204 54.17 -70.23 -2.94
N ALA A 205 53.49 -70.91 -2.01
CA ALA A 205 54.05 -72.06 -1.30
C ALA A 205 54.36 -73.24 -2.25
N ALA A 206 53.50 -73.48 -3.26
CA ALA A 206 53.74 -74.49 -4.28
C ALA A 206 54.95 -74.14 -5.16
N ILE A 207 55.08 -72.87 -5.58
CA ILE A 207 56.24 -72.37 -6.32
C ILE A 207 57.50 -72.52 -5.46
N ALA A 208 57.47 -72.13 -4.19
CA ALA A 208 58.61 -72.26 -3.28
C ALA A 208 59.06 -73.71 -3.12
N LYS A 209 58.12 -74.66 -3.06
CA LYS A 209 58.42 -76.11 -3.05
C LYS A 209 59.09 -76.54 -4.35
N ILE A 210 58.57 -76.10 -5.50
CA ILE A 210 59.16 -76.41 -6.81
C ILE A 210 60.58 -75.85 -6.89
N ASP A 211 60.77 -74.59 -6.52
CA ASP A 211 62.05 -73.87 -6.56
C ASP A 211 63.09 -74.50 -5.63
N ALA A 212 62.67 -75.07 -4.50
CA ALA A 212 63.56 -75.84 -3.63
C ALA A 212 64.00 -77.18 -4.23
N THR A 213 63.15 -77.84 -5.05
CA THR A 213 63.45 -79.14 -5.65
C THR A 213 64.18 -79.07 -6.99
N LEU A 214 64.00 -77.97 -7.72
CA LEU A 214 64.49 -77.81 -9.09
C LEU A 214 66.02 -77.92 -9.23
N PRO A 215 66.86 -77.35 -8.33
CA PRO A 215 68.31 -77.47 -8.42
C PRO A 215 68.79 -78.92 -8.35
N PHE A 216 68.16 -79.74 -7.50
CA PHE A 216 68.52 -81.16 -7.36
C PHE A 216 68.18 -81.96 -8.63
N LEU A 217 67.06 -81.63 -9.28
CA LEU A 217 66.67 -82.25 -10.56
C LEU A 217 67.59 -81.78 -11.70
N GLN A 218 67.98 -80.50 -11.71
CA GLN A 218 68.96 -79.96 -12.65
C GLN A 218 70.31 -80.66 -12.51
N GLU A 219 70.84 -80.71 -11.29
CA GLU A 219 72.11 -81.39 -10.98
C GLU A 219 72.06 -82.86 -11.37
N THR A 220 70.96 -83.56 -11.08
CA THR A 220 70.77 -84.97 -11.49
C THR A 220 70.80 -85.11 -13.01
N ALA A 221 70.10 -84.24 -13.75
CA ALA A 221 70.09 -84.27 -15.21
C ALA A 221 71.46 -83.95 -15.82
N ASP A 222 72.21 -83.01 -15.23
CA ASP A 222 73.54 -82.61 -15.67
C ASP A 222 74.57 -83.72 -15.41
N ILE A 223 74.55 -84.35 -14.23
CA ILE A 223 75.40 -85.52 -13.92
C ILE A 223 75.13 -86.65 -14.92
N ARG A 224 73.85 -86.94 -15.20
CA ARG A 224 73.47 -87.99 -16.18
C ARG A 224 73.90 -87.64 -17.60
N ARG A 225 73.86 -86.36 -17.98
CA ARG A 225 74.37 -85.86 -19.27
C ARG A 225 75.88 -86.09 -19.37
N ASN A 226 76.63 -85.64 -18.38
CA ASN A 226 78.09 -85.76 -18.35
C ASN A 226 78.52 -87.23 -18.35
N ALA A 227 77.87 -88.09 -17.55
CA ALA A 227 78.15 -89.52 -17.49
C ALA A 227 77.93 -90.24 -18.83
N LYS A 228 76.94 -89.79 -19.62
CA LYS A 228 76.69 -90.29 -20.98
C LYS A 228 77.81 -89.85 -21.93
N GLU A 229 78.25 -88.59 -21.88
CA GLU A 229 79.30 -88.06 -22.75
C GLU A 229 80.63 -88.80 -22.59
N ILE A 230 80.97 -89.19 -21.36
CA ILE A 230 82.15 -90.02 -21.05
C ILE A 230 81.92 -91.53 -21.27
N GLN A 231 80.81 -91.94 -21.90
CA GLN A 231 80.41 -93.33 -22.19
C GLN A 231 80.30 -94.26 -20.97
N TYR A 232 80.23 -93.70 -19.75
CA TYR A 232 80.18 -94.46 -18.50
C TYR A 232 78.75 -94.60 -17.94
N GLY A 233 77.77 -93.93 -18.56
CA GLY A 233 76.38 -93.84 -18.10
C GLY A 233 75.36 -94.59 -18.97
N ASN A 234 74.26 -95.03 -18.35
CA ASN A 234 73.10 -95.61 -19.03
C ASN A 234 72.28 -94.52 -19.76
N GLN A 235 72.17 -94.64 -21.09
CA GLN A 235 71.38 -93.74 -21.95
C GLN A 235 69.91 -93.62 -21.54
N ILE A 236 69.30 -94.69 -21.03
CA ILE A 236 67.91 -94.72 -20.57
C ILE A 236 67.76 -93.82 -19.35
N ALA A 237 68.70 -93.88 -18.40
CA ALA A 237 68.65 -93.06 -17.19
C ALA A 237 68.82 -91.55 -17.46
N PHE A 238 69.52 -91.17 -18.54
CA PHE A 238 69.58 -89.78 -18.99
C PHE A 238 68.25 -89.34 -19.62
N ILE A 239 67.67 -90.17 -20.50
CA ILE A 239 66.37 -89.90 -21.11
C ILE A 239 65.26 -89.83 -20.05
N ASP A 240 65.32 -90.60 -18.96
CA ASP A 240 64.32 -90.55 -17.89
C ASP A 240 64.43 -89.31 -17.00
N ALA A 241 65.62 -88.72 -16.87
CA ALA A 241 65.87 -87.55 -16.02
C ALA A 241 65.44 -86.24 -16.68
N GLN A 242 65.55 -86.14 -18.02
CA GLN A 242 65.20 -84.95 -18.80
C GLN A 242 63.72 -84.56 -18.71
N PRO A 243 62.73 -85.45 -18.97
CA PRO A 243 61.32 -85.16 -18.84
C PRO A 243 60.96 -84.68 -17.44
N ARG A 244 61.49 -85.31 -16.38
CA ARG A 244 61.21 -84.88 -15.00
C ARG A 244 61.65 -83.45 -14.72
N LEU A 245 62.81 -83.04 -15.25
CA LEU A 245 63.27 -81.66 -15.14
C LEU A 245 62.35 -80.71 -15.94
N ILE A 246 62.03 -81.06 -17.19
CA ILE A 246 61.18 -80.24 -18.06
C ILE A 246 59.77 -80.09 -17.48
N ASP A 247 59.20 -81.18 -16.95
CA ASP A 247 57.88 -81.19 -16.31
C ASP A 247 57.87 -80.26 -15.10
N GLN A 248 58.89 -80.34 -14.24
CA GLN A 248 59.00 -79.48 -13.06
C GLN A 248 59.21 -78.00 -13.44
N GLN A 249 60.01 -77.72 -14.48
CA GLN A 249 60.19 -76.36 -15.03
C GLN A 249 58.89 -75.81 -15.62
N SER A 250 58.14 -76.65 -16.35
CA SER A 250 56.86 -76.28 -16.95
C SER A 250 55.82 -76.01 -15.87
N GLU A 251 55.76 -76.84 -14.83
CA GLU A 251 54.89 -76.66 -13.67
C GLU A 251 55.21 -75.32 -12.96
N ARG A 252 56.49 -74.99 -12.78
CA ARG A 252 56.90 -73.68 -12.23
C ARG A 252 56.32 -72.52 -13.05
N ILE A 253 56.41 -72.59 -14.37
CA ILE A 253 55.89 -71.56 -15.28
C ILE A 253 54.37 -71.46 -15.14
N VAL A 254 53.66 -72.59 -15.12
CA VAL A 254 52.19 -72.62 -14.94
C VAL A 254 51.78 -71.98 -13.61
N GLN A 255 52.41 -72.36 -12.51
CA GLN A 255 52.11 -71.79 -11.19
C GLN A 255 52.45 -70.30 -11.13
N THR A 256 53.57 -69.87 -11.73
CA THR A 256 53.94 -68.45 -11.80
C THR A 256 52.90 -67.64 -12.58
N ARG A 257 52.43 -68.16 -13.72
CA ARG A 257 51.37 -67.51 -14.51
C ARG A 257 50.05 -67.42 -13.74
N ARG A 258 49.71 -68.50 -13.01
CA ARG A 258 48.53 -68.53 -12.14
C ARG A 258 48.63 -67.50 -11.02
N LEU A 259 49.81 -67.32 -10.41
CA LEU A 259 50.01 -66.29 -9.39
C LEU A 259 49.74 -64.88 -9.94
N VAL A 260 50.32 -64.55 -11.10
CA VAL A 260 50.09 -63.26 -11.77
C VAL A 260 48.60 -63.03 -12.07
N GLU A 261 47.88 -64.07 -12.51
CA GLU A 261 46.44 -63.99 -12.75
C GLU A 261 45.64 -63.72 -11.44
N ILE A 262 45.97 -64.41 -10.35
CA ILE A 262 45.33 -64.20 -9.04
C ILE A 262 45.62 -62.80 -8.51
N GLU A 263 46.86 -62.32 -8.63
CA GLU A 263 47.24 -60.98 -8.21
C GLU A 263 46.52 -59.90 -9.01
N ALA A 264 46.40 -60.07 -10.33
CA ALA A 264 45.62 -59.17 -11.18
C ALA A 264 44.13 -59.15 -10.76
N ALA A 265 43.55 -60.31 -10.45
CA ALA A 265 42.19 -60.40 -9.93
C ALA A 265 42.04 -59.75 -8.55
N ARG A 266 43.03 -59.88 -7.65
CA ARG A 266 43.04 -59.20 -6.35
C ARG A 266 43.07 -57.69 -6.52
N LEU A 267 43.94 -57.17 -7.40
CA LEU A 267 44.05 -55.74 -7.69
C LEU A 267 42.73 -55.18 -8.26
N ALA A 268 42.07 -55.93 -9.15
CA ALA A 268 40.76 -55.55 -9.68
C ALA A 268 39.71 -55.43 -8.55
N LEU A 269 39.69 -56.36 -7.59
CA LEU A 269 38.81 -56.28 -6.42
C LEU A 269 39.16 -55.10 -5.49
N GLU A 270 40.43 -54.79 -5.31
CA GLU A 270 40.88 -53.60 -4.55
C GLU A 270 40.41 -52.30 -5.22
N GLN A 271 40.49 -52.22 -6.55
CA GLN A 271 39.93 -51.10 -7.33
C GLN A 271 38.41 -51.01 -7.20
N GLN A 272 37.71 -52.15 -7.26
CA GLN A 272 36.26 -52.21 -7.06
C GLN A 272 35.86 -51.75 -5.64
N LEU A 273 36.64 -52.09 -4.61
CA LEU A 273 36.44 -51.61 -3.24
C LEU A 273 36.57 -50.08 -3.17
N ALA A 274 37.64 -49.53 -3.74
CA ALA A 274 37.87 -48.08 -3.80
C ALA A 274 36.75 -47.35 -4.58
N GLN A 275 36.28 -47.93 -5.68
CA GLN A 275 35.15 -47.41 -6.46
C GLN A 275 33.83 -47.49 -5.68
N THR A 276 33.61 -48.57 -4.93
CA THR A 276 32.42 -48.73 -4.07
C THR A 276 32.39 -47.66 -2.97
N ARG A 277 33.54 -47.39 -2.34
CA ARG A 277 33.68 -46.33 -1.34
C ARG A 277 33.42 -44.95 -1.95
N SER A 278 34.14 -44.63 -3.02
CA SER A 278 34.00 -43.33 -3.71
C SER A 278 32.60 -43.12 -4.29
N GLY A 279 31.95 -44.18 -4.75
CA GLY A 279 30.56 -44.15 -5.22
C GLY A 279 29.58 -43.81 -4.10
N PHE A 280 29.73 -44.43 -2.94
CA PHE A 280 28.91 -44.14 -1.76
C PHE A 280 29.12 -42.71 -1.24
N GLU A 281 30.37 -42.27 -1.12
CA GLU A 281 30.68 -40.90 -0.69
C GLU A 281 30.04 -39.86 -1.61
N ARG A 282 30.17 -40.04 -2.94
CA ARG A 282 29.51 -39.16 -3.92
C ARG A 282 27.98 -39.19 -3.80
N GLN A 283 27.39 -40.37 -3.61
CA GLN A 283 25.94 -40.49 -3.47
C GLN A 283 25.43 -39.73 -2.24
N VAL A 284 26.06 -39.95 -1.08
CA VAL A 284 25.66 -39.27 0.18
C VAL A 284 25.84 -37.76 0.08
N LEU A 285 26.92 -37.27 -0.55
CA LEU A 285 27.12 -35.83 -0.75
C LEU A 285 26.09 -35.22 -1.71
N SER A 286 25.72 -35.93 -2.78
CA SER A 286 24.66 -35.50 -3.70
C SER A 286 23.32 -35.44 -2.98
N ASP A 287 22.93 -36.52 -2.31
CA ASP A 287 21.66 -36.60 -1.58
C ASP A 287 21.59 -35.55 -0.47
N LEU A 288 22.71 -35.26 0.20
CA LEU A 288 22.78 -34.23 1.23
C LEU A 288 22.52 -32.85 0.63
N THR A 289 23.17 -32.55 -0.49
CA THR A 289 22.99 -31.28 -1.20
C THR A 289 21.54 -31.09 -1.63
N ASP A 290 20.89 -32.15 -2.13
CA ASP A 290 19.49 -32.10 -2.56
C ASP A 290 18.53 -31.97 -1.38
N ALA A 291 18.81 -32.63 -0.25
CA ALA A 291 18.03 -32.49 0.98
C ALA A 291 18.15 -31.07 1.58
N GLU A 292 19.35 -30.49 1.58
CA GLU A 292 19.60 -29.11 2.04
C GLU A 292 18.88 -28.09 1.15
N LYS A 293 19.01 -28.19 -0.18
CA LYS A 293 18.27 -27.33 -1.12
C LYS A 293 16.77 -27.41 -0.90
N LYS A 294 16.22 -28.62 -0.73
CA LYS A 294 14.80 -28.82 -0.47
C LYS A 294 14.37 -28.20 0.86
N ALA A 295 15.21 -28.27 1.89
CA ALA A 295 14.95 -27.61 3.16
C ALA A 295 14.95 -26.08 3.01
N ASP A 296 15.85 -25.51 2.21
CA ASP A 296 15.90 -24.06 1.96
C ASP A 296 14.67 -23.58 1.17
N GLU A 297 14.28 -24.30 0.11
CA GLU A 297 13.07 -24.04 -0.67
C GLU A 297 11.81 -24.08 0.22
N LEU A 298 11.65 -25.15 1.01
CA LEU A 298 10.50 -25.31 1.90
C LEU A 298 10.50 -24.29 3.05
N THR A 299 11.67 -23.76 3.43
CA THR A 299 11.75 -22.64 4.38
C THR A 299 11.16 -21.37 3.77
N GLN A 300 11.46 -21.06 2.52
CA GLN A 300 10.86 -19.91 1.82
C GLN A 300 9.36 -20.10 1.60
N ASP A 301 8.93 -21.31 1.23
CA ASP A 301 7.50 -21.63 1.10
C ASP A 301 6.77 -21.52 2.43
N LEU A 302 7.41 -21.87 3.55
CA LEU A 302 6.81 -21.72 4.87
C LEU A 302 6.60 -20.24 5.21
N VAL A 303 7.59 -19.39 4.97
CA VAL A 303 7.47 -17.93 5.14
C VAL A 303 6.32 -17.37 4.30
N LYS A 304 6.20 -17.83 3.04
CA LYS A 304 5.09 -17.46 2.16
C LYS A 304 3.73 -17.94 2.68
N ALA A 305 3.64 -19.18 3.17
CA ALA A 305 2.42 -19.73 3.73
C ALA A 305 1.99 -19.01 5.02
N GLU A 306 2.94 -18.67 5.89
CA GLU A 306 2.69 -17.88 7.10
C GLU A 306 2.20 -16.48 6.78
N ARG A 307 2.81 -15.82 5.78
CA ARG A 307 2.36 -14.52 5.31
C ARG A 307 0.92 -14.56 4.78
N LYS A 308 0.58 -15.57 3.98
CA LYS A 308 -0.79 -15.77 3.49
C LYS A 308 -1.79 -15.96 4.63
N ILE A 309 -1.45 -16.69 5.69
CA ILE A 309 -2.32 -16.86 6.85
C ILE A 309 -2.52 -15.53 7.60
N ALA A 310 -1.45 -14.72 7.74
CA ALA A 310 -1.57 -13.41 8.37
C ALA A 310 -2.47 -12.47 7.56
N GLU A 311 -2.47 -12.60 6.23
CA GLU A 311 -3.29 -11.81 5.31
C GLU A 311 -4.78 -12.25 5.27
N GLN A 312 -5.13 -13.41 5.82
CA GLN A 312 -6.54 -13.79 6.06
C GLN A 312 -7.19 -13.00 7.20
N VAL A 313 -6.41 -12.17 7.90
CA VAL A 313 -6.87 -11.37 9.03
C VAL A 313 -6.73 -9.90 8.68
N LEU A 314 -7.86 -9.24 8.42
CA LEU A 314 -7.88 -7.82 8.09
C LEU A 314 -7.90 -7.00 9.37
N ARG A 315 -6.90 -6.13 9.52
CA ARG A 315 -6.72 -5.24 10.68
C ARG A 315 -6.77 -3.79 10.28
N ALA A 316 -7.14 -2.92 11.22
CA ALA A 316 -7.10 -1.47 11.02
C ALA A 316 -5.64 -0.97 10.91
N PRO A 317 -5.25 -0.24 9.86
CA PRO A 317 -3.91 0.32 9.72
C PRO A 317 -3.72 1.61 10.52
N ILE A 318 -4.81 2.28 10.91
CA ILE A 318 -4.83 3.57 11.61
C ILE A 318 -6.01 3.60 12.59
N ASP A 319 -5.93 4.48 13.58
CA ASP A 319 -7.07 4.82 14.45
C ASP A 319 -8.12 5.61 13.66
N GLY A 320 -9.40 5.27 13.82
CA GLY A 320 -10.48 5.93 13.08
C GLY A 320 -11.85 5.32 13.30
N THR A 321 -12.78 5.70 12.43
CA THR A 321 -14.15 5.18 12.41
C THR A 321 -14.39 4.39 11.13
N VAL A 322 -15.01 3.22 11.26
CA VAL A 322 -15.40 2.36 10.13
C VAL A 322 -16.62 2.97 9.41
N GLN A 323 -16.56 3.02 8.08
CA GLN A 323 -17.66 3.46 7.22
C GLN A 323 -17.77 2.57 5.98
N GLN A 324 -18.98 2.51 5.42
CA GLN A 324 -19.27 1.80 4.17
C GLN A 324 -18.89 0.31 4.23
N LEU A 325 -19.24 -0.37 5.31
CA LEU A 325 -19.11 -1.82 5.43
C LEU A 325 -19.96 -2.51 4.36
N ALA A 326 -19.30 -3.07 3.34
CA ALA A 326 -19.93 -3.80 2.24
C ALA A 326 -20.28 -5.26 2.59
N LEU A 327 -19.82 -5.74 3.75
CA LEU A 327 -20.05 -7.10 4.21
C LEU A 327 -21.33 -7.16 5.04
N HIS A 328 -22.29 -7.97 4.59
CA HIS A 328 -23.59 -8.14 5.27
C HIS A 328 -23.82 -9.57 5.78
N THR A 329 -23.04 -10.54 5.33
CA THR A 329 -23.24 -11.96 5.66
C THR A 329 -21.92 -12.66 5.97
N VAL A 330 -21.89 -13.37 7.09
CA VAL A 330 -20.84 -14.36 7.38
C VAL A 330 -21.02 -15.53 6.42
N GLY A 331 -19.93 -16.05 5.87
CA GLY A 331 -19.94 -17.06 4.81
C GLY A 331 -20.02 -16.50 3.39
N GLY A 332 -20.09 -15.17 3.23
CA GLY A 332 -19.97 -14.52 1.92
C GLY A 332 -18.55 -14.67 1.35
N ALA A 333 -18.43 -14.85 0.03
CA ALA A 333 -17.15 -14.86 -0.66
C ALA A 333 -16.70 -13.44 -1.01
N VAL A 334 -15.41 -13.15 -0.84
CA VAL A 334 -14.77 -11.88 -1.23
C VAL A 334 -13.75 -12.11 -2.32
N THR A 335 -13.62 -11.14 -3.22
CA THR A 335 -12.63 -11.16 -4.31
C THR A 335 -11.43 -10.26 -4.01
N PRO A 336 -10.24 -10.52 -4.62
CA PRO A 336 -9.07 -9.67 -4.44
C PRO A 336 -9.35 -8.23 -4.82
N ALA A 337 -8.84 -7.29 -4.03
CA ALA A 337 -9.05 -5.85 -4.21
C ALA A 337 -10.52 -5.37 -4.14
N GLN A 338 -11.44 -6.22 -3.69
CA GLN A 338 -12.80 -5.78 -3.36
C GLN A 338 -12.76 -4.83 -2.16
N GLN A 339 -13.32 -3.64 -2.32
CA GLN A 339 -13.46 -2.70 -1.21
C GLN A 339 -14.47 -3.24 -0.19
N LEU A 340 -14.01 -3.51 1.04
CA LEU A 340 -14.83 -4.04 2.11
C LEU A 340 -15.33 -2.96 3.06
N MET A 341 -14.47 -1.98 3.37
CA MET A 341 -14.81 -0.84 4.23
C MET A 341 -13.78 0.28 4.07
N LEU A 342 -14.14 1.45 4.61
CA LEU A 342 -13.32 2.65 4.69
C LEU A 342 -13.05 3.00 6.15
N ILE A 343 -11.81 3.34 6.48
CA ILE A 343 -11.44 3.85 7.81
C ILE A 343 -11.12 5.34 7.69
N VAL A 344 -11.92 6.15 8.37
CA VAL A 344 -11.77 7.60 8.42
C VAL A 344 -11.02 7.98 9.70
N PRO A 345 -9.86 8.65 9.61
CA PRO A 345 -9.08 9.05 10.79
C PRO A 345 -9.86 10.01 11.70
N ALA A 346 -9.88 9.74 13.01
CA ALA A 346 -10.56 10.58 14.00
C ALA A 346 -9.91 11.97 14.16
N ASP A 347 -8.59 12.07 14.00
CA ASP A 347 -7.83 13.31 14.18
C ASP A 347 -7.73 14.18 12.91
N SER A 348 -8.44 13.82 11.85
CA SER A 348 -8.43 14.61 10.61
C SER A 348 -8.92 16.04 10.85
N GLN A 349 -8.26 17.01 10.25
CA GLN A 349 -8.82 18.36 10.15
C GLN A 349 -10.02 18.28 9.19
N LEU A 350 -11.12 18.92 9.56
CA LEU A 350 -12.28 18.96 8.70
C LEU A 350 -12.07 20.09 7.71
N GLU A 351 -12.21 19.78 6.43
CA GLU A 351 -12.27 20.76 5.35
C GLU A 351 -13.66 20.71 4.75
N THR A 352 -14.05 21.79 4.10
CA THR A 352 -15.26 21.79 3.30
C THR A 352 -14.88 21.71 1.83
N GLU A 353 -15.42 20.73 1.12
CA GLU A 353 -15.39 20.68 -0.33
C GLU A 353 -16.66 21.34 -0.88
N VAL A 354 -16.49 22.50 -1.51
CA VAL A 354 -17.58 23.27 -2.10
C VAL A 354 -17.48 23.33 -3.62
N MET A 355 -18.64 23.45 -4.25
CA MET A 355 -18.79 23.62 -5.68
C MET A 355 -19.12 25.08 -5.97
N ILE A 356 -18.18 25.78 -6.60
CA ILE A 356 -18.27 27.18 -7.00
C ILE A 356 -18.85 27.25 -8.41
N SER A 357 -19.76 28.19 -8.65
CA SER A 357 -20.29 28.46 -9.99
C SER A 357 -19.21 29.02 -10.92
N ASN A 358 -19.26 28.66 -12.21
CA ASN A 358 -18.38 29.22 -13.24
C ASN A 358 -18.42 30.75 -13.35
N ARG A 359 -19.49 31.41 -12.89
CA ARG A 359 -19.58 32.88 -12.87
C ARG A 359 -18.67 33.52 -11.82
N ASP A 360 -18.47 32.83 -10.70
CA ASP A 360 -17.80 33.37 -9.53
C ASP A 360 -16.34 32.90 -9.40
N ILE A 361 -15.97 31.81 -10.09
CA ILE A 361 -14.63 31.21 -10.04
C ILE A 361 -13.51 32.21 -10.35
N GLY A 362 -13.74 33.15 -11.28
CA GLY A 362 -12.75 34.14 -11.68
C GLY A 362 -12.38 35.15 -10.58
N PHE A 363 -13.17 35.23 -9.51
CA PHE A 363 -12.96 36.14 -8.39
C PHE A 363 -12.53 35.43 -7.09
N VAL A 364 -12.54 34.09 -7.09
CA VAL A 364 -12.17 33.29 -5.92
C VAL A 364 -10.68 32.95 -5.96
N ASN A 365 -9.96 33.30 -4.89
CA ASN A 365 -8.52 33.06 -4.77
C ASN A 365 -8.18 32.35 -3.46
N VAL A 366 -7.07 31.61 -3.48
CA VAL A 366 -6.52 30.97 -2.28
C VAL A 366 -6.17 32.02 -1.22
N GLY A 367 -6.61 31.79 0.02
CA GLY A 367 -6.39 32.66 1.17
C GLY A 367 -7.54 33.60 1.52
N GLN A 368 -8.57 33.73 0.68
CA GLN A 368 -9.76 34.53 0.99
C GLN A 368 -10.53 33.99 2.20
N SER A 369 -11.06 34.89 3.02
CA SER A 369 -11.93 34.55 4.16
C SER A 369 -13.29 34.04 3.67
N ALA A 370 -13.76 32.98 4.29
CA ALA A 370 -15.03 32.34 3.97
C ALA A 370 -15.87 32.15 5.23
N GLU A 371 -17.17 32.39 5.11
CA GLU A 371 -18.16 32.15 6.16
C GLU A 371 -18.96 30.89 5.79
N ILE A 372 -18.90 29.88 6.66
CA ILE A 372 -19.44 28.54 6.43
C ILE A 372 -20.74 28.41 7.24
N LYS A 373 -21.86 28.30 6.52
CA LYS A 373 -23.20 28.03 7.06
C LYS A 373 -23.42 26.53 7.01
N ILE A 374 -23.69 25.92 8.17
CA ILE A 374 -23.99 24.49 8.25
C ILE A 374 -25.49 24.31 8.06
N ASP A 375 -25.92 23.63 7.01
CA ASP A 375 -27.34 23.56 6.66
C ASP A 375 -28.17 22.80 7.71
N THR A 376 -27.54 21.89 8.46
CA THR A 376 -28.20 21.15 9.55
C THR A 376 -28.51 22.01 10.77
N PHE A 377 -27.91 23.20 10.91
CA PHE A 377 -28.10 24.10 12.04
C PHE A 377 -28.50 25.51 11.57
N ASN A 378 -29.47 26.14 12.23
CA ASN A 378 -29.88 27.49 11.85
C ASN A 378 -28.76 28.52 12.16
N PHE A 379 -28.08 29.01 11.12
CA PHE A 379 -26.96 29.95 11.23
C PHE A 379 -27.32 31.28 11.90
N THR A 380 -28.59 31.71 11.88
CA THR A 380 -29.02 32.95 12.55
C THR A 380 -29.07 32.78 14.06
N ARG A 381 -29.37 31.56 14.54
CA ARG A 381 -29.47 31.24 15.97
C ARG A 381 -28.13 30.80 16.56
N TYR A 382 -27.36 30.00 15.83
CA TYR A 382 -26.15 29.34 16.35
C TYR A 382 -24.84 29.95 15.84
N GLY A 383 -24.90 30.85 14.85
CA GLY A 383 -23.74 31.52 14.28
C GLY A 383 -23.17 30.84 13.03
N LEU A 384 -22.01 31.33 12.61
CA LEU A 384 -21.31 30.96 11.38
C LEU A 384 -19.93 30.41 11.75
N VAL A 385 -19.46 29.40 11.02
CA VAL A 385 -18.09 28.91 11.18
C VAL A 385 -17.20 29.66 10.21
N HIS A 386 -16.04 30.12 10.68
CA HIS A 386 -15.10 30.85 9.84
C HIS A 386 -14.07 29.89 9.22
N GLY A 387 -13.55 30.27 8.06
CA GLY A 387 -12.58 29.49 7.33
C GLY A 387 -11.84 30.30 6.28
N LYS A 388 -10.88 29.66 5.59
CA LYS A 388 -10.15 30.25 4.47
C LYS A 388 -10.12 29.31 3.28
N VAL A 389 -10.14 29.87 2.07
CA VAL A 389 -9.98 29.08 0.84
C VAL A 389 -8.56 28.52 0.78
N LEU A 390 -8.42 27.20 0.79
CA LEU A 390 -7.13 26.50 0.73
C LEU A 390 -6.70 26.20 -0.70
N SER A 391 -7.64 25.72 -1.52
CA SER A 391 -7.36 25.37 -2.91
C SER A 391 -8.60 25.52 -3.78
N VAL A 392 -8.39 25.85 -5.04
CA VAL A 392 -9.44 25.95 -6.05
C VAL A 392 -9.01 25.10 -7.25
N SER A 393 -9.87 24.20 -7.73
CA SER A 393 -9.64 23.39 -8.92
C SER A 393 -9.55 24.29 -10.14
N GLN A 394 -8.57 24.04 -11.01
CA GLN A 394 -8.43 24.71 -12.30
C GLN A 394 -9.29 24.05 -13.39
N ASP A 395 -9.82 22.86 -13.11
CA ASP A 395 -10.67 22.11 -14.03
C ASP A 395 -12.14 22.15 -13.58
N SER A 396 -13.03 22.25 -14.56
CA SER A 396 -14.47 22.32 -14.36
C SER A 396 -15.09 20.92 -14.38
N ILE A 397 -15.97 20.65 -13.43
CA ILE A 397 -16.80 19.46 -13.41
C ILE A 397 -18.11 19.80 -14.14
N VAL A 398 -18.48 18.98 -15.13
CA VAL A 398 -19.74 19.13 -15.84
C VAL A 398 -20.85 18.49 -15.03
N ARG A 399 -21.85 19.28 -14.64
CA ARG A 399 -23.07 18.77 -13.99
C ARG A 399 -24.23 18.87 -14.96
N GLU A 400 -24.93 17.76 -15.17
CA GLU A 400 -26.20 17.77 -15.89
C GLU A 400 -27.25 18.48 -15.04
N LYS A 401 -27.87 19.53 -15.60
CA LYS A 401 -28.88 20.29 -14.89
C LYS A 401 -30.16 19.45 -14.82
N PRO A 402 -30.72 19.18 -13.63
CA PRO A 402 -32.04 18.55 -13.55
C PRO A 402 -33.03 19.41 -14.34
N ALA A 403 -33.77 18.80 -15.28
CA ALA A 403 -34.79 19.50 -16.03
C ALA A 403 -35.87 19.97 -15.05
N ASP A 404 -35.83 21.26 -14.70
CA ASP A 404 -36.81 21.89 -13.83
C ASP A 404 -38.18 21.78 -14.50
N LYS A 405 -39.01 20.84 -14.05
CA LYS A 405 -40.40 20.65 -14.51
C LYS A 405 -41.35 21.72 -13.94
N GLN A 406 -40.85 22.90 -13.60
CA GLN A 406 -41.63 24.02 -13.10
C GLN A 406 -41.05 25.37 -13.55
N ASN A 407 -41.08 25.61 -14.86
CA ASN A 407 -41.39 26.94 -15.43
C ASN A 407 -41.63 26.78 -16.93
N GLY A 408 -42.83 26.31 -17.27
CA GLY A 408 -43.37 26.46 -18.61
C GLY A 408 -43.58 27.95 -18.90
N GLY A 409 -42.87 28.47 -19.90
CA GLY A 409 -43.23 29.71 -20.58
C GLY A 409 -42.54 30.98 -20.09
N LYS A 410 -41.28 31.19 -20.47
CA LYS A 410 -40.82 32.52 -20.91
C LYS A 410 -39.99 32.36 -22.20
N PRO A 411 -40.30 33.12 -23.27
CA PRO A 411 -39.62 32.98 -24.54
C PRO A 411 -38.16 33.45 -24.45
N ALA A 412 -37.31 32.73 -25.18
CA ALA A 412 -35.93 33.08 -25.47
C ALA A 412 -35.86 34.50 -26.07
N GLY A 413 -35.12 35.39 -25.41
CA GLY A 413 -35.02 36.79 -25.81
C GLY A 413 -34.33 37.71 -24.80
N ALA A 414 -34.10 37.25 -23.57
CA ALA A 414 -33.09 37.86 -22.70
C ALA A 414 -31.73 37.22 -23.02
N LEU A 415 -30.74 38.06 -23.30
CA LEU A 415 -29.33 37.67 -23.44
C LEU A 415 -28.98 36.65 -22.35
N ALA A 416 -28.69 35.41 -22.72
CA ALA A 416 -28.15 34.48 -21.76
C ALA A 416 -26.80 35.06 -21.30
N GLU A 417 -26.73 35.55 -20.06
CA GLU A 417 -25.51 36.12 -19.47
C GLU A 417 -24.39 35.07 -19.28
N THR A 418 -24.55 33.86 -19.82
CA THR A 418 -23.64 32.73 -19.66
C THR A 418 -23.31 32.06 -20.98
N SER A 419 -22.03 31.77 -21.17
CA SER A 419 -21.49 30.99 -22.29
C SER A 419 -21.65 29.46 -22.12
N GLU A 420 -22.57 29.02 -21.27
CA GLU A 420 -22.76 27.62 -20.91
C GLU A 420 -23.67 26.90 -21.94
N PRO A 421 -23.34 25.68 -22.39
CA PRO A 421 -24.19 24.87 -23.25
C PRO A 421 -25.55 24.60 -22.58
N ALA A 422 -26.63 24.59 -23.38
CA ALA A 422 -27.97 24.31 -22.87
C ALA A 422 -28.03 22.94 -22.19
N GLY A 423 -28.35 22.92 -20.90
CA GLY A 423 -28.51 21.69 -20.09
C GLY A 423 -27.27 21.26 -19.28
N GLN A 424 -26.14 21.95 -19.42
CA GLN A 424 -24.92 21.66 -18.66
C GLN A 424 -24.51 22.88 -17.82
N GLU A 425 -24.13 22.65 -16.57
CA GLU A 425 -23.59 23.66 -15.67
C GLU A 425 -22.14 23.30 -15.35
N PHE A 426 -21.23 24.26 -15.56
CA PHE A 426 -19.83 24.10 -15.17
C PHE A 426 -19.66 24.54 -13.73
N ILE A 427 -19.15 23.65 -12.89
CA ILE A 427 -18.86 23.94 -11.47
C ILE A 427 -17.40 23.59 -11.18
N TYR A 428 -16.78 24.36 -10.29
CA TYR A 428 -15.39 24.16 -9.89
C TYR A 428 -15.35 23.74 -8.43
N SER A 429 -14.59 22.71 -8.10
CA SER A 429 -14.41 22.32 -6.71
C SER A 429 -13.38 23.22 -6.02
N ALA A 430 -13.68 23.65 -4.80
CA ALA A 430 -12.74 24.33 -3.93
C ALA A 430 -12.76 23.74 -2.53
N ARG A 431 -11.62 23.82 -1.84
CA ARG A 431 -11.46 23.38 -0.45
C ARG A 431 -11.30 24.57 0.46
N VAL A 432 -12.07 24.58 1.54
CA VAL A 432 -12.10 25.66 2.53
C VAL A 432 -11.79 25.07 3.91
N SER A 433 -10.86 25.68 4.65
CA SER A 433 -10.54 25.26 6.01
C SER A 433 -11.72 25.50 6.95
N LEU A 434 -11.84 24.66 7.98
CA LEU A 434 -12.81 24.84 9.06
C LEU A 434 -12.04 25.17 10.34
N ASP A 435 -12.18 26.40 10.85
CA ASP A 435 -11.39 26.86 11.99
C ASP A 435 -11.84 26.18 13.30
N GLU A 436 -13.11 25.83 13.41
CA GLU A 436 -13.69 25.16 14.58
C GLU A 436 -14.33 23.82 14.20
N LYS A 437 -14.01 22.76 14.94
CA LYS A 437 -14.57 21.40 14.72
C LYS A 437 -15.86 21.13 15.48
N GLN A 438 -16.27 22.06 16.34
CA GLN A 438 -17.44 21.92 17.19
C GLN A 438 -18.23 23.22 17.14
N MET A 439 -19.55 23.11 17.26
CA MET A 439 -20.45 24.25 17.29
C MET A 439 -21.33 24.15 18.54
N GLN A 440 -21.53 25.29 19.21
CA GLN A 440 -22.45 25.36 20.33
C GLN A 440 -23.89 25.39 19.80
N VAL A 441 -24.62 24.29 19.99
CA VAL A 441 -26.02 24.16 19.61
C VAL A 441 -26.83 24.03 20.90
N GLU A 442 -27.55 25.10 21.24
CA GLU A 442 -28.25 25.24 22.52
C GLU A 442 -27.27 25.14 23.72
N ASP A 443 -27.45 24.18 24.62
CA ASP A 443 -26.58 23.96 25.80
C ASP A 443 -25.53 22.85 25.58
N LYS A 444 -25.33 22.38 24.35
CA LYS A 444 -24.41 21.28 24.04
C LYS A 444 -23.41 21.65 22.95
N MET A 445 -22.15 21.29 23.17
CA MET A 445 -21.12 21.32 22.13
C MET A 445 -21.31 20.12 21.22
N VAL A 446 -21.68 20.38 19.96
CA VAL A 446 -21.88 19.34 18.95
C VAL A 446 -20.68 19.31 18.01
N ALA A 447 -20.07 18.14 17.84
CA ALA A 447 -18.99 17.96 16.89
C ALA A 447 -19.52 17.92 15.45
N LEU A 448 -18.81 18.60 14.55
CA LEU A 448 -19.14 18.60 13.14
C LEU A 448 -18.70 17.27 12.52
N ALA A 449 -19.61 16.56 11.87
CA ALA A 449 -19.34 15.28 11.24
C ALA A 449 -19.05 15.42 9.73
N PRO A 450 -18.17 14.58 9.16
CA PRO A 450 -18.05 14.43 7.71
C PRO A 450 -19.40 14.12 7.04
N GLY A 451 -19.63 14.70 5.87
CA GLY A 451 -20.84 14.49 5.07
C GLY A 451 -21.98 15.47 5.33
N MET A 452 -21.88 16.35 6.34
CA MET A 452 -22.87 17.41 6.53
C MET A 452 -22.85 18.41 5.36
N ALA A 453 -24.03 18.80 4.88
CA ALA A 453 -24.20 19.82 3.85
C ALA A 453 -23.92 21.21 4.44
N VAL A 454 -23.21 22.02 3.65
CA VAL A 454 -22.83 23.37 4.05
C VAL A 454 -22.90 24.32 2.86
N THR A 455 -23.21 25.58 3.15
CA THR A 455 -23.17 26.68 2.21
C THR A 455 -22.06 27.64 2.62
N VAL A 456 -21.08 27.86 1.75
CA VAL A 456 -19.92 28.69 2.04
C VAL A 456 -19.99 29.99 1.25
N GLU A 457 -19.89 31.11 1.96
CA GLU A 457 -19.84 32.44 1.40
C GLU A 457 -18.39 32.94 1.43
N ILE A 458 -17.75 32.96 0.26
CA ILE A 458 -16.37 33.39 0.09
C ILE A 458 -16.35 34.89 -0.18
N LYS A 459 -15.58 35.66 0.60
CA LYS A 459 -15.43 37.10 0.40
C LYS A 459 -14.45 37.37 -0.74
N THR A 460 -14.97 37.66 -1.93
CA THR A 460 -14.18 37.83 -3.16
C THR A 460 -13.67 39.25 -3.35
N GLY A 461 -14.27 40.24 -2.69
CA GLY A 461 -13.80 41.62 -2.68
C GLY A 461 -14.72 42.55 -1.89
N THR A 462 -14.40 43.84 -1.88
CA THR A 462 -15.24 44.88 -1.28
C THR A 462 -15.58 45.93 -2.32
N ARG A 463 -16.84 46.36 -2.38
CA ARG A 463 -17.30 47.40 -3.31
C ARG A 463 -17.87 48.58 -2.55
N ARG A 464 -17.67 49.79 -3.08
CA ARG A 464 -18.32 50.99 -2.53
C ARG A 464 -19.81 50.98 -2.85
N ILE A 465 -20.62 51.47 -1.92
CA ILE A 465 -22.08 51.51 -2.06
C ILE A 465 -22.50 52.34 -3.29
N ILE A 466 -21.77 53.41 -3.58
CA ILE A 466 -22.05 54.28 -4.74
C ILE A 466 -21.92 53.53 -6.07
N GLU A 467 -20.99 52.58 -6.16
CA GLU A 467 -20.78 51.80 -7.38
C GLU A 467 -21.87 50.76 -7.58
N TYR A 468 -22.44 50.20 -6.51
CA TYR A 468 -23.59 49.29 -6.60
C TYR A 468 -24.80 50.03 -7.20
N VAL A 469 -25.10 51.24 -6.70
CA VAL A 469 -26.23 52.06 -7.17
C VAL A 469 -26.02 52.53 -8.62
N MET A 470 -24.79 52.90 -8.99
CA MET A 470 -24.47 53.36 -10.35
C MET A 470 -24.24 52.23 -11.36
N SER A 471 -24.11 50.97 -10.91
CA SER A 471 -23.81 49.84 -11.79
C SER A 471 -24.80 49.62 -12.95
N PRO A 472 -26.14 49.77 -12.78
CA PRO A 472 -27.07 49.60 -13.89
C PRO A 472 -26.90 50.70 -14.94
N LEU A 473 -26.67 51.95 -14.50
CA LEU A 473 -26.48 53.11 -15.39
C LEU A 473 -25.19 52.99 -16.21
N LEU A 474 -24.13 52.44 -15.61
CA LEU A 474 -22.85 52.20 -16.28
C LEU A 474 -22.94 51.08 -17.33
N ARG A 475 -23.71 50.00 -17.07
CA ARG A 475 -23.93 48.92 -18.04
C ARG A 475 -24.58 49.45 -19.33
N TYR A 476 -25.61 50.29 -19.21
CA TYR A 476 -26.28 50.90 -20.38
C TYR A 476 -25.35 51.78 -21.22
N LYS A 477 -24.43 52.53 -20.59
CA LYS A 477 -23.47 53.38 -21.30
C LYS A 477 -22.43 52.56 -22.10
N SER A 478 -22.03 51.40 -21.59
CA SER A 478 -21.09 50.51 -22.29
C SER A 478 -21.71 49.68 -23.40
N GLU A 479 -23.00 49.33 -23.31
CA GLU A 479 -23.72 48.63 -24.39
C GLU A 479 -24.16 49.60 -25.51
N SER A 480 -24.52 50.85 -25.19
CA SER A 480 -25.01 51.80 -26.20
C SER A 480 -23.93 52.33 -27.16
N LEU A 481 -22.64 52.08 -26.90
CA LEU A 481 -21.51 52.51 -27.73
C LEU A 481 -20.85 51.35 -28.50
N ARG A 482 -21.43 50.14 -28.44
CA ARG A 482 -21.00 49.00 -29.24
C ARG A 482 -22.20 48.44 -30.00
N GLU A 483 -22.40 48.97 -31.19
CA GLU A 483 -23.22 48.33 -32.23
C GLU A 483 -22.40 47.20 -32.87
N ARG A 484 -23.09 46.12 -33.28
CA ARG A 484 -22.50 44.90 -33.87
C ARG A 484 -22.12 45.08 -35.33
#